data_AF-A0A355V5E1-F1
#
_entry.id   AF-A0A355V5E1-F1
#
_cell.length_a   1.000
_cell.length_b   1.000
_cell.length_c   1.000
_cell.angle_alpha   90.00
_cell.angle_beta   90.00
_cell.angle_gamma   90.00
#
_symmetry.space_group_name_H-M   'P 1'
#
loop_
_entity.id
_entity.type
_entity.pdbx_description
1 polymer ?
#
loop_
_entity_poly.entity_id
_entity_poly.type
_entity_poly.pdbx_seq_one_letter_code
_entity_poly.pdbx_strand_id
1 'polypeptide(L)' 'MNSAGRLVQISYPPELPVSEKRGEIAQAITENQVVVIAGETGSGKTTQIPKICLELGFGQDRMIGHTQPRRLA' A
#
# COMPACT_ATOMS: atom_id res chain seq x y z
N MET A 1 -17.03 -17.62 14.45
CA MET A 1 -15.69 -18.18 14.69
C MET A 1 -14.71 -17.29 13.94
N ASN A 2 -14.04 -16.38 14.67
CA ASN A 2 -13.08 -15.43 14.10
C ASN A 2 -11.92 -16.21 13.50
N SER A 3 -11.85 -16.28 12.18
CA SER A 3 -10.58 -16.55 11.51
C SER A 3 -9.72 -15.32 11.77
N ALA A 4 -8.78 -15.43 12.70
CA ALA A 4 -7.70 -14.46 12.82
C ALA A 4 -6.92 -14.52 11.49
N GLY A 5 -7.30 -13.67 10.54
CA GLY A 5 -6.61 -13.53 9.27
C GLY A 5 -5.13 -13.37 9.57
N ARG A 6 -4.29 -14.17 8.91
CA ARG A 6 -2.84 -14.21 9.14
C ARG A 6 -2.30 -12.78 9.05
N LEU A 7 -1.94 -12.20 10.19
CA LEU A 7 -1.34 -10.87 10.24
C LEU A 7 0.00 -10.94 9.52
N VAL A 8 0.05 -10.36 8.32
CA VAL A 8 1.30 -10.21 7.58
C VAL A 8 2.14 -9.18 8.33
N GLN A 9 3.37 -9.54 8.71
CA GLN A 9 4.31 -8.54 9.21
C GLN A 9 4.78 -7.68 8.03
N ILE A 10 4.45 -6.39 8.10
CA ILE A 10 4.75 -5.43 7.04
C ILE A 10 5.86 -4.51 7.53
N SER A 11 6.93 -4.41 6.75
CA SER A 11 8.03 -3.49 6.98
C SER A 11 8.17 -2.49 5.84
N TYR A 12 8.58 -1.28 6.23
CA TYR A 12 8.77 -0.13 5.35
C TYR A 12 10.24 0.32 5.44
N PRO A 13 10.98 0.33 4.32
CA PRO A 13 12.32 0.89 4.29
C PRO A 13 12.24 2.41 4.55
N PRO A 14 12.87 2.94 5.61
CA PRO A 14 12.74 4.35 5.97
C PRO A 14 13.29 5.31 4.92
N GLU A 15 14.18 4.85 4.04
CA GLU A 15 14.81 5.64 2.98
C GLU A 15 13.89 5.97 1.79
N LEU A 16 12.70 5.35 1.71
CA LEU A 16 11.78 5.59 0.60
C LEU A 16 10.80 6.73 0.95
N PRO A 17 10.64 7.75 0.07
CA PRO A 17 9.72 8.87 0.31
C PRO A 17 8.28 8.44 0.62
N VAL A 18 7.80 7.34 0.02
CA VAL A 18 6.45 6.81 0.32
C VAL A 18 6.36 6.21 1.73
N SER A 19 7.45 5.65 2.27
CA SER A 19 7.49 5.14 3.64
C SER A 19 7.39 6.26 4.67
N GLU A 20 8.06 7.39 4.43
CA GLU A 20 7.98 8.58 5.30
C GLU A 20 6.55 9.15 5.34
N LYS A 21 5.85 9.12 4.21
CA LYS A 21 4.46 9.61 4.07
C LYS A 21 3.38 8.56 4.35
N ARG A 22 3.73 7.43 4.97
CA ARG A 22 2.82 6.30 5.19
C ARG A 22 1.50 6.71 5.84
N GLY A 23 1.57 7.52 6.91
CA GLY A 23 0.39 7.95 7.66
C GLY A 23 -0.56 8.81 6.84
N GLU A 24 -0.03 9.80 6.12
CA GLU A 24 -0.80 10.67 5.22
C GLU A 24 -1.48 9.88 4.10
N ILE A 25 -0.74 8.94 3.48
CA ILE A 25 -1.27 8.08 2.43
C ILE A 25 -2.36 7.16 2.98
N ALA A 26 -2.14 6.54 4.14
CA ALA A 26 -3.11 5.67 4.78
C ALA A 26 -4.41 6.42 5.08
N GLN A 27 -4.31 7.63 5.65
CA GLN A 27 -5.45 8.49 5.93
C GLN A 27 -6.22 8.83 4.66
N ALA A 28 -5.51 9.29 3.61
CA ALA A 28 -6.12 9.63 2.33
C ALA A 28 -6.89 8.44 1.74
N ILE A 29 -6.33 7.23 1.79
CA ILE A 29 -6.99 6.01 1.29
C ILE A 29 -8.23 5.67 2.14
N THR A 30 -8.19 5.83 3.46
CA THR A 30 -9.35 5.50 4.31
C THR A 30 -10.50 6.49 4.19
N GLU A 31 -10.20 7.77 3.92
CA GLU A 31 -11.20 8.84 3.88
C GLU A 31 -11.79 9.05 2.48
N ASN A 32 -11.15 8.53 1.42
CA ASN A 32 -11.53 8.79 0.05
C ASN A 32 -11.68 7.49 -0.76
N GLN A 33 -12.78 7.37 -1.50
CA GLN A 33 -13.00 6.23 -2.41
C GLN A 33 -11.96 6.17 -3.54
N VAL A 34 -11.44 7.34 -3.97
CA VAL A 34 -10.43 7.46 -5.03
C VAL A 34 -9.34 8.43 -4.55
N VAL A 35 -8.08 8.00 -4.64
CA VAL A 35 -6.90 8.80 -4.28
C VAL A 35 -5.94 8.83 -5.45
N VAL A 36 -5.45 10.01 -5.82
CA VAL A 36 -4.37 10.19 -6.80
C VAL A 36 -3.07 10.41 -6.04
N ILE A 37 -2.12 9.47 -6.18
CA ILE A 37 -0.80 9.56 -5.53
C ILE A 37 0.25 9.90 -6.58
N ALA A 38 0.78 11.12 -6.54
CA ALA A 38 1.86 11.57 -7.39
C ALA A 38 3.21 11.52 -6.64
N GLY A 39 4.28 11.25 -7.37
CA GLY A 39 5.66 11.28 -6.86
C GLY A 39 6.65 10.83 -7.92
N GLU A 40 7.92 11.15 -7.76
CA GLU A 40 8.98 10.82 -8.73
C GLU A 40 9.24 9.30 -8.86
N THR A 41 9.87 8.89 -9.96
CA THR A 41 10.35 7.51 -10.12
C THR A 41 11.36 7.18 -9.01
N GLY A 42 11.30 5.97 -8.45
CA GLY A 42 12.15 5.58 -7.32
C GLY A 42 11.57 5.91 -5.93
N SER A 43 10.49 6.70 -5.85
CA SER A 43 9.91 7.08 -4.55
C SER A 43 9.28 5.93 -3.74
N GLY A 44 9.14 4.74 -4.34
CA GLY A 44 8.56 3.55 -3.70
C GLY A 44 7.06 3.35 -3.91
N LYS A 45 6.39 4.11 -4.79
CA LYS A 45 4.92 3.99 -5.03
C LYS A 45 4.47 2.56 -5.32
N THR A 46 5.03 1.95 -6.37
CA THR A 46 4.74 0.59 -6.83
C THR A 46 4.94 -0.46 -5.74
N THR A 47 5.94 -0.26 -4.87
CA THR A 47 6.37 -1.28 -3.90
C THR A 47 5.76 -1.10 -2.51
N GLN A 48 5.43 0.12 -2.09
CA GLN A 48 4.95 0.40 -0.74
C GLN A 48 3.44 0.65 -0.65
N ILE A 49 2.78 1.22 -1.67
CA ILE A 49 1.33 1.48 -1.60
C ILE A 49 0.52 0.18 -1.41
N PRO A 50 0.79 -0.93 -2.12
CA PRO A 50 0.08 -2.18 -1.87
C PRO A 50 0.26 -2.70 -0.45
N LYS A 51 1.43 -2.48 0.16
CA LYS A 51 1.68 -2.84 1.57
C LYS A 51 0.84 -1.99 2.52
N ILE A 52 0.72 -0.69 2.29
CA ILE A 52 -0.17 0.19 3.08
C ILE A 52 -1.61 -0.33 3.00
N CYS A 53 -2.08 -0.71 1.80
CA CYS A 53 -3.40 -1.30 1.64
C CYS A 53 -3.55 -2.64 2.40
N LEU A 54 -2.51 -3.48 2.45
CA LEU A 54 -2.51 -4.70 3.27
C LEU A 54 -2.61 -4.39 4.76
N GLU A 55 -1.86 -3.40 5.25
CA GLU A 55 -1.87 -2.99 6.65
C GLU A 55 -3.25 -2.44 7.08
N LEU A 56 -3.92 -1.74 6.18
CA LEU A 56 -5.29 -1.26 6.36
C LEU A 56 -6.36 -2.37 6.31
N GLY A 57 -5.96 -3.62 6.03
CA GLY A 57 -6.84 -4.78 6.01
C GLY A 57 -7.55 -5.04 4.67
N PHE A 58 -7.26 -4.28 3.60
CA PHE A 58 -7.94 -4.46 2.31
C PHE A 58 -7.61 -5.78 1.60
N GLY A 59 -6.59 -6.51 2.06
CA GLY A 59 -6.21 -7.83 1.54
C GLY A 59 -6.58 -9.02 2.43
N GLN A 60 -7.37 -8.83 3.50
CA GLN A 60 -7.70 -9.94 4.41
C GLN A 60 -8.68 -10.94 3.80
N ASP A 61 -9.78 -10.43 3.21
CA ASP A 61 -10.84 -11.27 2.61
C ASP A 61 -10.93 -11.11 1.08
N ARG A 62 -10.10 -10.23 0.49
CA ARG A 62 -10.14 -9.85 -0.93
C ARG A 62 -8.73 -9.64 -1.48
N MET A 63 -8.63 -9.47 -2.80
CA MET A 63 -7.36 -9.23 -3.48
C MET A 63 -7.09 -7.75 -3.71
N ILE A 64 -5.82 -7.35 -3.59
CA ILE A 64 -5.34 -6.04 -4.01
C ILE A 64 -4.81 -6.16 -5.43
N GLY A 65 -5.49 -5.53 -6.38
CA GLY A 65 -5.03 -5.45 -7.77
C GLY A 65 -3.95 -4.39 -7.92
N HIS A 66 -2.73 -4.81 -8.23
CA HIS A 66 -1.65 -3.91 -8.58
C HIS A 66 -1.25 -4.11 -10.05
N THR A 67 -1.60 -3.17 -10.91
CA THR A 67 -1.33 -3.24 -12.34
C THR A 67 -0.04 -2.50 -12.67
N GLN A 68 0.72 -3.03 -13.62
CA GLN A 68 1.93 -2.42 -14.17
C GLN A 68 1.84 -2.42 -15.70
N PRO A 69 2.25 -1.33 -16.38
CA PRO A 69 2.14 -1.24 -17.84
C PRO A 69 3.11 -2.17 -18.57
N ARG A 70 4.16 -2.64 -17.88
CA ARG A 70 5.16 -3.55 -18.42
C ARG A 70 5.21 -4.81 -17.56
N ARG A 71 5.48 -5.95 -18.20
CA ARG A 71 5.64 -7.24 -17.52
C ARG A 71 6.86 -7.28 -16.60
N LEU A 72 7.93 -6.58 -17.00
CA LEU A 72 9.16 -6.40 -16.22
C LEU A 72 9.21 -4.91 -15.85
N ALA A 73 9.10 -4.62 -14.56
CA ALA A 73 9.06 -3.28 -13.99
C ALA A 73 9.82 -3.25 -12.67
#